data_AF-A0A818WP61-F1
#
_entry.id   AF-A0A818WP61-F1
#
_cell.length_a   1.000
_cell.length_b   1.000
_cell.length_c   1.000
_cell.angle_alpha   90.00
_cell.angle_beta   90.00
_cell.angle_gamma   90.00
#
_symmetry.space_group_name_H-M   'P 1'
#
loop_
_entity.id
_entity.type
_entity.pdbx_description
1 polymer ?
#
loop_
_entity_poly.entity_id
_entity_poly.type
_entity_poly.pdbx_seq_one_letter_code
_entity_poly.pdbx_strand_id
1 'polypeptide(L)'
;MNIENVYLIPHSSKPVNEYFNPKLLAGLYPTLFCYGCGAPEDQSRPVEVKLKEHIRYLLSYNDRRFETNHSFIFVVFNLLQRRDACFHAQLIATKPYFQTSADEIQSLNSKDIEMALDNNFKRTYSAESNSTLNKLLQHIKTIGGRVMGSAYSRTALRTQIHALIYN
;
A
#
# COMPACT_ATOMS: atom_id res chain seq x y z
N MET A 1 34.30 12.46 -19.33
CA MET A 1 33.10 11.68 -19.77
C MET A 1 32.11 12.72 -20.29
N ASN A 2 31.85 12.75 -21.61
CA ASN A 2 31.02 13.79 -22.24
C ASN A 2 29.58 13.70 -21.70
N ILE A 3 29.11 14.80 -21.10
CA ILE A 3 27.80 14.92 -20.43
C ILE A 3 26.66 15.13 -21.45
N GLU A 4 26.98 15.28 -22.73
CA GLU A 4 26.05 15.72 -23.78
C GLU A 4 24.88 14.75 -24.08
N ASN A 5 24.88 13.52 -23.53
CA ASN A 5 23.80 12.53 -23.73
C ASN A 5 23.30 11.90 -22.42
N VAL A 6 23.32 12.62 -21.29
CA VAL A 6 22.77 12.11 -20.03
C VAL A 6 21.41 12.75 -19.75
N TYR A 7 20.34 11.94 -19.82
CA TYR A 7 19.00 12.37 -19.39
C TYR A 7 18.95 12.42 -17.86
N LEU A 8 19.10 13.63 -17.31
CA LEU A 8 19.01 13.86 -15.88
C LEU A 8 17.54 14.03 -15.48
N ILE A 9 17.03 13.12 -14.66
CA ILE A 9 15.73 13.28 -14.00
C ILE A 9 15.98 14.04 -12.70
N PRO A 10 15.67 15.34 -12.61
CA PRO A 10 15.88 16.11 -11.39
C PRO A 10 14.96 15.55 -10.30
N HIS A 11 15.58 15.08 -9.22
CA HIS A 11 14.89 14.64 -8.01
C HIS A 11 15.37 15.48 -6.84
N SER A 12 14.46 15.83 -5.95
CA SER A 12 14.85 16.42 -4.67
C SER A 12 15.51 15.35 -3.80
N SER A 13 16.49 15.74 -2.99
CA SER A 13 17.06 14.86 -1.95
C SER A 13 16.06 14.54 -0.84
N LYS A 14 14.97 15.31 -0.73
CA LYS A 14 13.93 15.12 0.28
C LYS A 14 12.74 14.37 -0.32
N PRO A 15 12.29 13.26 0.29
CA PRO A 15 11.06 12.61 -0.12
C PRO A 15 9.88 13.55 0.11
N VAL A 16 8.93 13.55 -0.82
CA VAL A 16 7.72 14.37 -0.74
C VAL A 16 6.61 13.56 -0.06
N ASN A 17 5.87 14.20 0.85
CA ASN A 17 4.72 13.57 1.48
C ASN A 17 3.61 13.33 0.44
N GLU A 18 3.09 12.10 0.45
CA GLU A 18 1.98 11.69 -0.40
C GLU A 18 0.62 12.13 0.15
N TYR A 19 0.46 12.27 1.47
CA TYR A 19 -0.79 12.62 2.14
C TYR A 19 -1.09 14.13 2.01
N PHE A 20 -2.34 14.46 1.69
CA PHE A 20 -2.84 15.83 1.60
C PHE A 20 -2.01 16.72 0.67
N ASN A 21 -1.52 16.12 -0.43
CA ASN A 21 -0.67 16.79 -1.40
C ASN A 21 -1.42 16.96 -2.73
N PRO A 22 -2.11 18.10 -2.95
CA PRO A 22 -2.88 18.32 -4.18
C PRO A 22 -1.99 18.39 -5.43
N LYS A 23 -0.69 18.68 -5.28
CA LYS A 23 0.25 18.77 -6.40
C LYS A 23 0.69 17.40 -6.91
N LEU A 24 0.53 16.34 -6.13
CA LEU A 24 1.01 15.00 -6.48
C LEU A 24 0.36 14.47 -7.76
N LEU A 25 -0.97 14.35 -7.76
CA LEU A 25 -1.71 13.83 -8.91
C LEU A 25 -1.78 14.84 -10.06
N ALA A 26 -1.88 16.14 -9.74
CA ALA A 26 -1.86 17.21 -10.74
C ALA A 26 -0.54 17.22 -11.53
N GLY A 27 0.60 17.07 -10.83
CA GLY A 27 1.93 17.03 -11.45
C GLY A 27 2.23 15.72 -12.17
N LEU A 28 1.68 14.60 -11.70
CA LEU A 28 1.85 13.30 -12.36
C LEU A 28 1.01 13.17 -13.65
N TYR A 29 -0.15 13.83 -13.68
CA TYR A 29 -1.09 13.77 -14.81
C TYR A 29 -1.47 15.16 -15.33
N PRO A 30 -0.52 15.93 -15.88
CA PRO A 30 -0.79 17.28 -16.39
C PRO A 30 -1.83 17.27 -17.52
N THR A 31 -1.96 16.17 -18.27
CA THR A 31 -2.98 16.02 -19.33
C THR A 31 -4.38 15.72 -18.79
N LEU A 32 -4.50 15.22 -17.56
CA LEU A 32 -5.79 14.99 -16.90
C LEU A 32 -6.20 16.20 -16.05
N PHE A 33 -5.22 16.91 -15.49
CA PHE A 33 -5.38 18.11 -14.68
C PHE A 33 -4.76 19.33 -15.39
N CYS A 34 -5.27 19.69 -16.56
CA CYS A 34 -4.68 20.70 -17.46
C CYS A 34 -4.40 22.06 -16.83
N TYR A 35 -5.14 22.43 -15.78
CA TYR A 35 -4.98 23.70 -15.07
C TYR A 35 -4.16 23.58 -13.77
N GLY A 36 -3.57 22.41 -13.50
CA GLY A 36 -2.84 22.15 -12.26
C GLY A 36 -3.71 22.17 -10.99
N CYS A 37 -5.03 22.14 -11.15
CA CYS A 37 -6.02 22.18 -10.07
C CYS A 37 -7.08 21.08 -10.22
N GLY A 38 -7.94 20.91 -9.21
CA GLY A 38 -9.00 19.90 -9.22
C GLY A 38 -8.53 18.49 -8.86
N ALA A 39 -7.26 18.32 -8.48
CA ALA A 39 -6.77 17.07 -7.92
C ALA A 39 -7.39 16.78 -6.53
N PRO A 40 -7.38 15.52 -6.09
CA PRO A 40 -7.79 15.15 -4.74
C PRO A 40 -6.99 15.86 -3.62
N GLU A 41 -7.63 15.95 -2.46
CA GLU A 41 -7.04 16.48 -1.22
C GLU A 41 -6.57 17.94 -1.29
N ASP A 42 -7.22 18.72 -2.16
CA ASP A 42 -7.07 20.17 -2.18
C ASP A 42 -7.76 20.82 -0.97
N GLN A 43 -6.95 21.31 -0.04
CA GLN A 43 -7.40 21.98 1.19
C GLN A 43 -8.06 23.34 0.94
N SER A 44 -7.89 23.93 -0.25
CA SER A 44 -8.57 25.19 -0.62
C SER A 44 -10.07 25.00 -0.91
N ARG A 45 -10.53 23.74 -1.03
CA ARG A 45 -11.93 23.44 -1.36
C ARG A 45 -12.86 23.81 -0.19
N PRO A 46 -14.01 24.48 -0.45
CA PRO A 46 -14.97 24.84 0.60
C PRO A 46 -15.60 23.63 1.31
N VAL A 47 -15.78 22.52 0.59
CA VAL A 47 -16.36 21.28 1.10
C VAL A 47 -15.33 20.17 1.00
N GLU A 48 -15.01 19.54 2.13
CA GLU A 48 -14.10 18.40 2.13
C GLU A 48 -14.70 17.24 1.35
N VAL A 49 -13.91 16.66 0.44
CA VAL A 49 -14.28 15.46 -0.31
C VAL A 49 -13.24 14.39 -0.01
N LYS A 50 -13.71 13.24 0.50
CA LYS A 50 -12.81 12.13 0.85
C LYS A 50 -12.10 11.63 -0.40
N LEU A 51 -10.83 11.25 -0.26
CA LEU A 51 -9.99 10.77 -1.37
C LEU A 51 -10.69 9.67 -2.20
N LYS A 52 -11.26 8.65 -1.55
CA LYS A 52 -11.95 7.53 -2.22
C LYS A 52 -13.18 8.01 -3.01
N GLU A 53 -13.95 8.95 -2.47
CA GLU A 53 -15.13 9.52 -3.12
C GLU A 53 -14.73 10.38 -4.33
N HIS A 54 -13.67 11.17 -4.18
CA HIS A 54 -13.16 12.00 -5.26
C HIS A 54 -12.57 11.15 -6.40
N ILE A 55 -11.77 10.12 -6.09
CA ILE A 55 -11.26 9.19 -7.10
C ILE A 55 -12.43 8.51 -7.83
N ARG A 56 -13.46 8.07 -7.12
CA ARG A 56 -14.66 7.50 -7.74
C ARG A 56 -15.32 8.49 -8.71
N TYR A 57 -15.46 9.75 -8.31
CA TYR A 57 -15.97 10.81 -9.19
C TYR A 57 -15.09 10.98 -10.44
N LEU A 58 -13.75 11.02 -10.29
CA LEU A 58 -12.84 11.15 -11.42
C LEU A 58 -12.95 9.97 -12.39
N LEU A 59 -13.05 8.74 -11.87
CA LEU A 59 -13.25 7.55 -12.71
C LEU A 59 -14.61 7.52 -13.41
N SER A 60 -15.62 8.18 -12.84
CA SER A 60 -16.95 8.34 -13.46
C SER A 60 -17.13 9.71 -14.14
N TYR A 61 -16.03 10.39 -14.47
CA TYR A 61 -16.08 11.70 -15.11
C TYR A 61 -16.69 11.60 -16.52
N ASN A 62 -17.40 12.65 -16.95
CA ASN A 62 -18.27 12.60 -18.13
C ASN A 62 -17.56 12.18 -19.43
N ASP A 63 -16.33 12.64 -19.65
CA ASP A 63 -15.53 12.31 -20.84
C ASP A 63 -14.69 11.03 -20.69
N ARG A 64 -14.79 10.35 -19.54
CA ARG A 64 -14.05 9.13 -19.19
C ARG A 64 -12.53 9.24 -19.25
N ARG A 65 -11.95 10.44 -19.34
CA ARG A 65 -10.50 10.63 -19.54
C ARG A 65 -9.62 9.99 -18.46
N PHE A 66 -10.12 9.93 -17.22
CA PHE A 66 -9.41 9.31 -16.10
C PHE A 66 -9.53 7.77 -16.13
N GLU A 67 -10.68 7.26 -16.58
CA GLU A 67 -10.93 5.83 -16.71
C GLU A 67 -10.09 5.23 -17.84
N THR A 68 -9.99 5.93 -18.98
CA THR A 68 -9.28 5.44 -20.17
C THR A 68 -7.78 5.71 -20.13
N ASN A 69 -7.29 6.50 -19.17
CA ASN A 69 -5.86 6.76 -19.03
C ASN A 69 -5.11 5.47 -18.67
N HIS A 70 -4.00 5.23 -19.37
CA HIS A 70 -3.23 3.99 -19.27
C HIS A 70 -2.76 3.65 -17.84
N SER A 71 -2.37 4.64 -17.03
CA SER A 71 -1.75 4.40 -15.72
C SER A 71 -2.56 4.93 -14.53
N PHE A 72 -3.51 5.85 -14.75
CA PHE A 72 -4.23 6.54 -13.68
C PHE A 72 -4.87 5.58 -12.68
N ILE A 73 -5.64 4.59 -13.16
CA ILE A 73 -6.32 3.60 -12.30
C ILE A 73 -5.31 2.85 -11.43
N PHE A 74 -4.19 2.41 -12.01
CA PHE A 74 -3.18 1.65 -11.28
C PHE A 74 -2.49 2.49 -10.21
N VAL A 75 -2.16 3.75 -10.53
CA VAL A 75 -1.53 4.66 -9.57
C VAL A 75 -2.47 4.99 -8.42
N VAL A 76 -3.73 5.36 -8.69
CA VAL A 76 -4.67 5.69 -7.62
C VAL A 76 -5.06 4.45 -6.81
N PHE A 77 -5.11 3.26 -7.42
CA PHE A 77 -5.33 2.02 -6.70
C PHE A 77 -4.15 1.68 -5.77
N ASN A 78 -2.91 1.79 -6.26
CA ASN A 78 -1.71 1.58 -5.45
C ASN A 78 -1.63 2.57 -4.28
N LEU A 79 -1.93 3.84 -4.54
CA LEU A 79 -2.05 4.90 -3.54
C LEU A 79 -3.04 4.51 -2.44
N LEU A 80 -4.25 4.09 -2.80
CA LEU A 80 -5.27 3.67 -1.84
C LEU A 80 -4.84 2.44 -1.03
N GLN A 81 -4.27 1.42 -1.68
CA GLN A 81 -3.78 0.21 -0.99
C GLN A 81 -2.65 0.51 0.00
N ARG A 82 -1.69 1.35 -0.41
CA ARG A 82 -0.57 1.76 0.45
C ARG A 82 -1.06 2.52 1.67
N ARG A 83 -1.99 3.46 1.48
CA ARG A 83 -2.56 4.24 2.59
C ARG A 83 -3.34 3.36 3.56
N ASP A 84 -4.19 2.45 3.05
CA ASP A 84 -4.92 1.50 3.89
C ASP A 84 -3.93 0.59 4.67
N ALA A 85 -2.87 0.10 4.03
CA ALA A 85 -1.82 -0.70 4.68
C ALA A 85 -1.08 0.08 5.77
N CYS A 86 -0.64 1.30 5.49
CA CYS A 86 0.04 2.17 6.44
C CYS A 86 -0.85 2.51 7.63
N PHE A 87 -2.12 2.84 7.39
CA PHE A 87 -3.08 3.14 8.44
C PHE A 87 -3.27 1.94 9.39
N HIS A 88 -3.48 0.74 8.84
CA HIS A 88 -3.62 -0.46 9.66
C HIS A 88 -2.32 -0.85 10.37
N ALA A 89 -1.17 -0.67 9.73
CA ALA A 89 0.12 -0.87 10.36
C ALA A 89 0.31 0.08 11.55
N GLN A 90 -0.01 1.36 11.40
CA GLN A 90 0.05 2.35 12.47
C GLN A 90 -0.86 1.96 13.64
N LEU A 91 -2.10 1.54 13.36
CA LEU A 91 -3.04 1.10 14.40
C LEU A 91 -2.50 -0.09 15.19
N ILE A 92 -1.87 -1.06 14.53
CA ILE A 92 -1.28 -2.23 15.19
C ILE A 92 -0.02 -1.83 15.98
N ALA A 93 0.84 -1.00 15.40
CA ALA A 93 2.06 -0.53 16.04
C ALA A 93 1.79 0.25 17.34
N THR A 94 0.64 0.89 17.43
CA THR A 94 0.18 1.63 18.62
C THR A 94 -0.30 0.70 19.74
N LYS A 95 -0.54 -0.60 19.48
CA LYS A 95 -1.04 -1.53 20.51
C LYS A 95 0.09 -2.02 21.43
N PRO A 96 -0.17 -2.17 22.75
CA PRO A 96 0.83 -2.68 23.70
C PRO A 96 1.43 -4.03 23.32
N TYR A 97 0.60 -4.95 22.79
CA TYR A 97 1.06 -6.27 22.34
C TYR A 97 2.13 -6.19 21.25
N PHE A 98 2.05 -5.20 20.33
CA PHE A 98 3.07 -5.03 19.30
C PHE A 98 4.38 -4.56 19.90
N GLN A 99 4.35 -3.67 20.90
CA GLN A 99 5.55 -3.19 21.58
C GLN A 99 6.32 -4.34 22.23
N THR A 100 5.61 -5.31 22.85
CA THR A 100 6.24 -6.51 23.43
C THR A 100 6.90 -7.40 22.38
N SER A 101 6.34 -7.50 21.17
CA SER A 101 6.94 -8.27 20.08
C SER A 101 7.94 -7.46 19.24
N ALA A 102 8.01 -6.13 19.40
CA ALA A 102 8.85 -5.27 18.56
C ALA A 102 10.34 -5.53 18.78
N ASP A 103 10.77 -5.63 20.04
CA ASP A 103 12.16 -5.94 20.40
C ASP A 103 12.57 -7.33 19.89
N GLU A 104 11.67 -8.31 20.00
CA GLU A 104 11.89 -9.64 19.46
C GLU A 104 12.02 -9.60 17.93
N ILE A 105 11.13 -8.90 17.23
CA ILE A 105 11.17 -8.74 15.77
C ILE A 105 12.45 -8.03 15.34
N GLN A 106 12.92 -7.04 16.10
CA GLN A 106 14.17 -6.33 15.82
C GLN A 106 15.40 -7.25 15.94
N SER A 107 15.34 -8.27 16.81
CA SER A 107 16.42 -9.24 16.98
C SER A 107 16.57 -10.24 15.82
N LEU A 108 15.61 -10.28 14.88
CA LEU A 108 15.67 -11.19 13.73
C LEU A 108 16.84 -10.83 12.81
N ASN A 109 17.64 -11.84 12.48
CA ASN A 109 18.74 -11.70 11.53
C ASN A 109 18.26 -11.94 10.09
N SER A 110 18.91 -11.31 9.10
CA SER A 110 18.60 -11.53 7.68
C SER A 110 18.74 -12.99 7.27
N LYS A 111 19.74 -13.69 7.84
CA LYS A 111 19.98 -15.11 7.59
C LYS A 111 18.80 -16.00 8.00
N ASP A 112 18.12 -15.67 9.09
CA ASP A 112 16.96 -16.45 9.57
C ASP A 112 15.77 -16.29 8.61
N ILE A 113 15.61 -15.09 8.05
CA ILE A 113 14.58 -14.79 7.05
C ILE A 113 14.89 -15.52 5.74
N GLU A 114 16.14 -15.48 5.27
CA GLU A 114 16.58 -16.19 4.07
C GLU A 114 16.38 -17.70 4.19
N MET A 115 16.77 -18.31 5.31
CA MET A 115 16.53 -19.73 5.57
C MET A 115 15.04 -20.06 5.57
N ALA A 116 14.19 -19.21 6.17
CA ALA A 116 12.75 -19.43 6.17
C ALA A 116 12.15 -19.30 4.76
N LEU A 117 12.63 -18.37 3.93
CA LEU A 117 12.20 -18.23 2.54
C LEU A 117 12.60 -19.44 1.70
N ASP A 118 13.84 -19.91 1.84
CA ASP A 118 14.34 -21.11 1.16
C ASP A 118 13.55 -22.36 1.52
N ASN A 119 13.22 -22.54 2.81
CA ASN A 119 12.39 -23.65 3.28
C ASN A 119 10.97 -23.59 2.71
N ASN A 120 10.36 -22.39 2.65
CA ASN A 120 9.06 -22.19 2.02
C ASN A 120 9.09 -22.50 0.52
N PHE A 121 10.15 -22.11 -0.19
CA PHE A 121 10.32 -22.40 -1.61
C PHE A 121 10.48 -23.90 -1.87
N LYS A 122 11.29 -24.58 -1.05
CA LYS A 122 11.54 -26.04 -1.14
C LYS A 122 10.39 -26.89 -0.59
N ARG A 123 9.33 -26.28 -0.01
CA ARG A 123 8.22 -26.94 0.71
C ARG A 123 8.67 -27.88 1.83
N THR A 124 9.88 -27.68 2.35
CA THR A 124 10.40 -28.47 3.45
C THR A 124 9.82 -27.90 4.74
N TYR A 125 9.01 -28.70 5.43
CA TYR A 125 8.47 -28.34 6.74
C TYR A 125 9.60 -28.45 7.78
N SER A 126 10.21 -27.33 8.16
CA SER A 126 11.12 -27.31 9.31
C SER A 126 10.31 -27.15 10.60
N ALA A 127 10.34 -28.18 11.44
CA ALA A 127 9.70 -28.20 12.76
C ALA A 127 10.27 -27.12 13.71
N GLU A 128 11.52 -26.70 13.50
CA GLU A 128 12.16 -25.59 14.20
C GLU A 128 11.81 -24.25 13.55
N SER A 129 10.52 -23.93 13.50
CA SER A 129 10.07 -22.63 13.02
C SER A 129 10.41 -21.58 14.08
N ASN A 130 11.34 -20.66 13.79
CA ASN A 130 11.71 -19.58 14.70
C ASN A 130 10.44 -18.84 15.20
N SER A 131 10.17 -18.91 16.50
CA SER A 131 8.92 -18.44 17.11
C SER A 131 8.70 -16.94 16.86
N THR A 132 9.79 -16.18 16.82
CA THR A 132 9.81 -14.75 16.49
C THR A 132 9.38 -14.47 15.06
N LEU A 133 9.81 -15.31 14.10
CA LEU A 133 9.40 -15.19 12.69
C LEU A 133 7.90 -15.47 12.54
N ASN A 134 7.37 -16.44 13.28
CA ASN A 134 5.94 -16.70 13.32
C ASN A 134 5.16 -15.50 13.88
N LYS A 135 5.65 -14.84 14.94
CA LYS A 135 5.05 -13.60 15.46
C LYS A 135 5.04 -12.50 14.41
N LEU A 136 6.15 -12.29 13.69
CA LEU A 136 6.22 -11.36 12.56
C LEU A 136 5.17 -11.67 11.49
N LEU A 137 5.07 -12.93 11.06
CA LEU A 137 4.08 -13.36 10.06
C LEU A 137 2.64 -13.17 10.55
N GLN A 138 2.36 -13.34 11.84
CA GLN A 138 1.05 -13.06 12.42
C GLN A 138 0.70 -11.57 12.33
N HIS A 139 1.66 -10.68 12.62
CA HIS A 139 1.45 -9.24 12.43
C HIS A 139 1.20 -8.89 10.96
N ILE A 140 2.01 -9.42 10.04
CA ILE A 140 1.84 -9.22 8.59
C ILE A 140 0.48 -9.74 8.12
N LYS A 141 0.06 -10.93 8.58
CA LYS A 141 -1.26 -11.50 8.29
C LYS A 141 -2.40 -10.60 8.78
N THR A 142 -2.24 -10.02 9.97
CA THR A 142 -3.25 -9.13 10.56
C THR A 142 -3.39 -7.82 9.78
N ILE A 143 -2.27 -7.19 9.39
CA ILE A 143 -2.27 -5.99 8.54
C ILE A 143 -2.83 -6.34 7.16
N GLY A 144 -2.27 -7.36 6.53
CA GLY A 144 -2.64 -7.80 5.20
C GLY A 144 -4.10 -8.17 5.10
N GLY A 145 -4.69 -8.81 6.11
CA GLY A 145 -6.11 -9.18 6.13
C GLY A 145 -7.07 -7.99 5.97
N ARG A 146 -6.64 -6.77 6.28
CA ARG A 146 -7.42 -5.54 6.13
C ARG A 146 -7.19 -4.81 4.80
N VAL A 147 -6.10 -5.10 4.10
CA VAL A 147 -5.79 -4.51 2.79
C VAL A 147 -6.57 -5.26 1.70
N MET A 148 -7.44 -4.55 0.99
CA MET A 148 -8.26 -5.12 -0.08
C MET A 148 -7.37 -5.81 -1.13
N GLY A 149 -7.72 -7.06 -1.45
CA GLY A 149 -7.07 -7.82 -2.51
C GLY A 149 -5.70 -8.40 -2.14
N SER A 150 -5.23 -8.22 -0.91
CA SER A 150 -4.06 -8.93 -0.39
C SER A 150 -4.28 -10.45 -0.34
N ALA A 151 -3.21 -11.25 -0.30
CA ALA A 151 -3.33 -12.70 -0.14
C ALA A 151 -4.14 -13.08 1.12
N TYR A 152 -3.87 -12.42 2.25
CA TYR A 152 -4.55 -12.68 3.52
C TYR A 152 -6.03 -12.27 3.52
N SER A 153 -6.38 -11.15 2.88
CA SER A 153 -7.79 -10.73 2.75
C SER A 153 -8.58 -11.73 1.89
N ARG A 154 -7.99 -12.23 0.79
CA ARG A 154 -8.61 -13.27 -0.05
C ARG A 154 -8.79 -14.58 0.71
N THR A 155 -7.81 -15.00 1.51
CA THR A 155 -7.95 -16.19 2.37
C THR A 155 -9.07 -16.01 3.38
N ALA A 156 -9.15 -14.85 4.05
CA ALA A 156 -10.23 -14.57 5.01
C ALA A 156 -11.62 -14.56 4.35
N LEU A 157 -11.76 -13.92 3.19
CA LEU A 157 -12.98 -13.94 2.39
C LEU A 157 -13.37 -15.35 1.96
N ARG A 158 -12.40 -16.16 1.53
CA ARG A 158 -12.64 -17.57 1.19
C ARG A 158 -13.20 -18.34 2.38
N THR A 159 -12.62 -18.18 3.57
CA THR A 159 -13.15 -18.80 4.80
C THR A 159 -14.57 -18.34 5.11
N GLN A 160 -14.89 -17.06 4.94
CA GLN A 160 -16.25 -16.52 5.12
C GLN A 160 -17.24 -17.13 4.12
N ILE A 161 -16.86 -17.22 2.85
CA ILE A 161 -17.69 -17.85 1.80
C ILE A 161 -17.97 -19.31 2.14
N HIS A 162 -16.94 -20.08 2.54
CA HIS A 162 -17.13 -21.46 2.97
C HIS A 162 -18.08 -21.56 4.17
N ALA A 163 -17.92 -20.70 5.19
CA ALA A 163 -18.81 -20.70 6.35
C ALA A 163 -20.27 -20.38 5.99
N LEU A 164 -20.51 -19.55 4.97
CA LEU A 164 -21.87 -19.24 4.51
C LEU A 164 -22.50 -20.36 3.69
N ILE A 165 -21.70 -21.13 2.94
CA ILE A 165 -22.18 -22.23 2.09
C ILE A 165 -22.45 -23.50 2.90
N TYR A 166 -21.61 -23.76 3.90
CA TYR A 166 -21.62 -25.00 4.69
C TYR A 166 -22.16 -24.82 6.12
N ASN A 167 -22.90 -23.74 6.36
CA ASN A 167 -23.72 -23.57 7.58
C ASN A 167 -25.10 -24.20 7.41
#